data_AF-A0A373BD55-F1
#
_entry.id   AF-A0A373BD55-F1
#
_cell.length_a   1.000
_cell.length_b   1.000
_cell.length_c   1.000
_cell.angle_alpha   90.00
_cell.angle_beta   90.00
_cell.angle_gamma   90.00
#
_symmetry.space_group_name_H-M   'P 1'
#
loop_
_entity.id
_entity.type
_entity.pdbx_description
1 polymer ?
#
loop_
_entity_poly.entity_id
_entity_poly.type
_entity_poly.pdbx_seq_one_letter_code
_entity_poly.pdbx_strand_id
1 'polypeptide(L)'
;MINKQSQQGATLIVVLVVVLLLIVISTLAIRQGVLSLNIATNAQAQQLMNQNSDAAIFNAEDADQLAVQLAANGMFGYIRTANNKGKELVFCYRGANTSFFSLNNASVSTWEDSKTKPTNNELGTAGYCSLSNSNDYTSGRSAVMTQVTVQFVESSSSSDEAFVGYVTGTDVDAAKVISPEMAIITAVSLMPTLSTASNAQINSCLSTHMTNPTASIPTGVTVATDSVTSTSFRASVSECLSSLNVPYTTYVTVYNLTQSVVGS
;
A
#
# COMPACT_ATOMS: atom_id res chain seq x y z
N MET A 1 82.66 16.15 16.09
CA MET A 1 82.03 14.89 15.63
C MET A 1 80.62 14.83 16.20
N ILE A 2 79.60 15.05 15.36
CA ILE A 2 78.19 15.12 15.80
C ILE A 2 77.58 13.72 15.73
N ASN A 3 77.18 13.19 16.88
CA ASN A 3 76.70 11.84 17.08
C ASN A 3 75.22 11.72 16.63
N LYS A 4 74.98 11.17 15.42
CA LYS A 4 73.63 10.92 14.86
C LYS A 4 73.17 9.48 15.15
N GLN A 5 72.74 9.16 16.38
CA GLN A 5 72.16 7.82 16.64
C GLN A 5 70.90 7.79 17.55
N SER A 6 70.27 8.92 17.86
CA SER A 6 69.06 8.97 18.73
C SER A 6 67.74 9.38 18.02
N GLN A 7 67.75 9.58 16.70
CA GLN A 7 66.60 10.18 15.96
C GLN A 7 65.83 9.18 15.08
N GLN A 8 66.31 7.95 14.88
CA GLN A 8 65.67 6.99 13.96
C GLN A 8 64.47 6.22 14.56
N GLY A 9 64.35 6.15 15.90
CA GLY A 9 63.21 5.49 16.55
C GLY A 9 61.98 6.39 16.70
N ALA A 10 62.19 7.68 16.99
CA ALA A 10 61.10 8.64 17.21
C ALA A 10 60.34 8.98 15.91
N THR A 11 61.03 9.02 14.76
CA THR A 11 60.42 9.28 13.46
C THR A 11 59.47 8.16 13.02
N LEU A 12 59.79 6.90 13.31
CA LEU A 12 58.92 5.77 12.99
C LEU A 12 57.60 5.81 13.79
N ILE A 13 57.67 6.15 15.08
CA ILE A 13 56.49 6.27 15.94
C ILE A 13 55.61 7.45 15.50
N VAL A 14 56.21 8.61 15.21
CA VAL A 14 55.47 9.79 14.75
C VAL A 14 54.76 9.52 13.42
N VAL A 15 55.45 8.89 12.47
CA VAL A 15 54.84 8.53 11.17
C VAL A 15 53.71 7.53 11.37
N LEU A 16 53.89 6.52 12.22
CA LEU A 16 52.85 5.52 12.49
C LEU A 16 51.59 6.14 13.11
N VAL A 17 51.75 7.07 14.05
CA VAL A 17 50.63 7.81 14.66
C VAL A 17 49.93 8.71 13.64
N VAL A 18 50.68 9.41 12.79
CA VAL A 18 50.11 10.25 11.73
C VAL A 18 49.32 9.40 10.72
N VAL A 19 49.86 8.26 10.30
CA VAL A 19 49.17 7.33 9.39
C VAL A 19 47.89 6.79 10.03
N LEU A 20 47.91 6.46 11.33
CA LEU A 20 46.73 6.00 12.05
C LEU A 20 45.63 7.06 12.10
N LEU A 21 45.98 8.32 12.37
CA LEU A 21 45.03 9.43 12.36
C LEU A 21 44.42 9.66 10.97
N LEU A 22 45.23 9.57 9.91
CA LEU A 22 44.74 9.69 8.53
C LEU A 22 43.76 8.57 8.15
N ILE A 23 43.99 7.33 8.62
CA ILE A 23 43.07 6.21 8.39
C ILE A 23 41.73 6.42 9.11
N VAL A 24 41.75 6.91 10.35
CA VAL A 24 40.51 7.19 11.12
C VAL A 24 39.66 8.26 10.41
N ILE A 25 40.28 9.37 9.99
CA ILE A 25 39.57 10.43 9.27
C ILE A 25 39.02 9.91 7.92
N SER A 26 39.83 9.13 7.19
CA SER A 26 39.43 8.56 5.90
C SER A 26 38.25 7.59 6.02
N THR A 27 38.26 6.71 7.04
CA THR A 27 37.17 5.76 7.28
C THR A 27 35.87 6.44 7.72
N LEU A 28 35.96 7.51 8.52
CA LEU A 28 34.81 8.33 8.90
C LEU A 28 34.19 9.02 7.69
N ALA A 29 35.01 9.60 6.80
CA ALA A 29 34.53 10.25 5.58
C ALA A 29 33.81 9.26 4.65
N ILE A 30 34.36 8.06 4.46
CA ILE A 30 33.73 7.00 3.66
C ILE A 30 32.40 6.56 4.28
N ARG A 31 32.36 6.35 5.60
CA ARG A 31 31.11 6.00 6.30
C ARG A 31 30.04 7.08 6.13
N GLN A 32 30.40 8.35 6.27
CA GLN A 32 29.45 9.46 6.07
C GLN A 32 28.92 9.49 4.62
N GLY A 33 29.78 9.24 3.63
CA GLY A 33 29.37 9.16 2.23
C GLY A 33 28.39 8.01 1.94
N VAL A 34 28.69 6.81 2.46
CA VAL A 34 27.82 5.62 2.27
C VAL A 34 26.50 5.78 3.02
N LEU A 35 26.52 6.32 4.23
CA LEU A 35 25.30 6.62 5.00
C LEU A 35 24.44 7.66 4.29
N SER A 36 25.04 8.74 3.78
CA SER A 36 24.33 9.77 3.00
C SER A 36 23.69 9.19 1.74
N LEU A 37 24.40 8.32 1.01
CA LEU A 37 23.85 7.68 -0.20
C LEU A 37 22.71 6.71 0.11
N ASN A 38 22.81 5.91 1.19
CA ASN A 38 21.74 5.01 1.60
C ASN A 38 20.49 5.77 2.05
N ILE A 39 20.67 6.86 2.80
CA ILE A 39 19.56 7.74 3.21
C ILE A 39 18.91 8.38 1.98
N ALA A 40 19.71 8.90 1.04
CA ALA A 40 19.20 9.52 -0.18
C ALA A 40 18.46 8.51 -1.08
N THR A 41 18.98 7.28 -1.21
CA THR A 41 18.34 6.22 -2.00
C THR A 41 17.02 5.80 -1.38
N ASN A 42 16.96 5.64 -0.06
CA ASN A 42 15.72 5.30 0.63
C ASN A 42 14.69 6.44 0.54
N ALA A 43 15.13 7.69 0.68
CA ALA A 43 14.26 8.87 0.52
C ALA A 43 13.71 8.99 -0.91
N GLN A 44 14.53 8.76 -1.93
CA GLN A 44 14.09 8.74 -3.34
C GLN A 44 13.08 7.62 -3.60
N ALA A 45 13.30 6.43 -3.03
CA ALA A 45 12.37 5.32 -3.14
C ALA A 45 11.02 5.63 -2.49
N GLN A 46 11.03 6.21 -1.27
CA GLN A 46 9.81 6.65 -0.60
C GLN A 46 9.08 7.74 -1.39
N GLN A 47 9.81 8.73 -1.90
CA GLN A 47 9.21 9.80 -2.71
C GLN A 47 8.53 9.24 -3.96
N LEU A 48 9.15 8.28 -4.63
CA LEU A 48 8.57 7.63 -5.80
C LEU A 48 7.33 6.82 -5.42
N MET A 49 7.34 6.05 -4.34
CA MET A 49 6.16 5.31 -3.88
C MET A 49 5.00 6.24 -3.49
N ASN A 50 5.29 7.34 -2.80
CA ASN A 50 4.29 8.37 -2.48
C ASN A 50 3.67 8.96 -3.75
N GLN A 51 4.49 9.36 -4.73
CA GLN A 51 3.99 9.89 -6.01
C GLN A 51 3.10 8.89 -6.75
N ASN A 52 3.40 7.59 -6.67
CA ASN A 52 2.58 6.56 -7.31
C ASN A 52 1.26 6.33 -6.57
N SER A 53 1.27 6.31 -5.24
CA SER A 53 0.04 6.27 -4.44
C SER A 53 -0.83 7.50 -4.73
N ASP A 54 -0.25 8.70 -4.74
CA ASP A 54 -0.96 9.95 -5.05
C ASP A 54 -1.53 9.92 -6.47
N ALA A 55 -0.77 9.46 -7.46
CA ALA A 55 -1.25 9.32 -8.83
C ALA A 55 -2.40 8.33 -8.93
N ALA A 56 -2.35 7.21 -8.21
CA ALA A 56 -3.44 6.24 -8.20
C ALA A 56 -4.72 6.85 -7.62
N ILE A 57 -4.62 7.60 -6.51
CA ILE A 57 -5.78 8.27 -5.91
C ILE A 57 -6.32 9.37 -6.81
N PHE A 58 -5.45 10.19 -7.41
CA PHE A 58 -5.86 11.24 -8.33
C PHE A 58 -6.67 10.68 -9.51
N ASN A 59 -6.28 9.53 -10.07
CA ASN A 59 -7.06 8.87 -11.13
C ASN A 59 -8.37 8.23 -10.61
N ALA A 60 -8.45 7.87 -9.33
CA ALA A 60 -9.70 7.44 -8.70
C ALA A 60 -10.68 8.59 -8.49
N GLU A 61 -10.18 9.83 -8.35
CA GLU A 61 -10.97 11.04 -8.18
C GLU A 61 -11.35 11.74 -9.50
N ASP A 62 -10.90 11.22 -10.64
CA ASP A 62 -11.12 11.85 -11.94
C ASP A 62 -12.62 12.03 -12.22
N ALA A 63 -13.07 13.29 -12.24
CA ALA A 63 -14.46 13.68 -12.40
C ALA A 63 -15.06 13.19 -13.73
N ASP A 64 -14.25 13.11 -14.80
CA ASP A 64 -14.71 12.65 -16.11
C ASP A 64 -14.95 11.12 -16.11
N GLN A 65 -14.25 10.39 -15.24
CA GLN A 65 -14.42 8.95 -15.06
C GLN A 65 -15.40 8.60 -13.94
N LEU A 66 -15.75 9.54 -13.06
CA LEU A 66 -16.59 9.27 -11.89
C LEU A 66 -17.94 8.65 -12.26
N ALA A 67 -18.58 9.12 -13.33
CA ALA A 67 -19.83 8.54 -13.83
C ALA A 67 -19.67 7.07 -14.25
N VAL A 68 -18.55 6.71 -14.89
CA VAL A 68 -18.21 5.34 -15.28
C VAL A 68 -17.87 4.50 -14.05
N GLN A 69 -17.16 5.08 -13.08
CA GLN A 69 -16.78 4.39 -11.84
C GLN A 69 -17.98 4.13 -10.91
N LEU A 70 -19.02 4.97 -10.97
CA LEU A 70 -20.29 4.78 -10.27
C LEU A 70 -21.26 3.84 -11.00
N ALA A 71 -21.03 3.56 -12.29
CA ALA A 71 -21.81 2.57 -13.04
C ALA A 71 -21.60 1.16 -12.48
N ALA A 72 -22.52 0.23 -12.78
CA ALA A 72 -22.52 -1.12 -12.20
C ALA A 72 -21.23 -1.92 -12.46
N ASN A 73 -20.50 -1.62 -13.54
CA ASN A 73 -19.22 -2.22 -13.89
C ASN A 73 -18.00 -1.38 -13.48
N GLY A 74 -18.23 -0.22 -12.85
CA GLY A 74 -17.21 0.65 -12.29
C GLY A 74 -16.81 0.23 -10.88
N MET A 75 -15.70 0.78 -10.38
CA MET A 75 -15.15 0.36 -9.09
C MET A 75 -16.13 0.60 -7.93
N PHE A 76 -16.73 1.80 -7.88
CA PHE A 76 -17.67 2.17 -6.82
C PHE A 76 -19.01 1.48 -7.03
N GLY A 77 -19.54 1.49 -8.25
CA GLY A 77 -20.85 0.91 -8.51
C GLY A 77 -20.92 -0.60 -8.24
N TYR A 78 -19.83 -1.34 -8.50
CA TYR A 78 -19.77 -2.77 -8.21
C TYR A 78 -19.75 -3.07 -6.70
N ILE A 79 -18.83 -2.43 -5.97
CA ILE A 79 -18.59 -2.75 -4.55
C ILE A 79 -19.62 -2.13 -3.60
N ARG A 80 -20.35 -1.09 -4.05
CA ARG A 80 -21.43 -0.44 -3.29
C ARG A 80 -22.73 -1.26 -3.19
N THR A 81 -22.88 -2.30 -4.02
CA THR A 81 -24.10 -3.14 -3.99
C THR A 81 -24.25 -3.87 -2.67
N ALA A 82 -25.51 -4.12 -2.24
CA ALA A 82 -25.79 -4.76 -0.94
C ALA A 82 -25.08 -6.10 -0.73
N ASN A 83 -24.83 -6.87 -1.80
CA ASN A 83 -24.12 -8.15 -1.75
C ASN A 83 -22.60 -8.03 -1.62
N ASN A 84 -22.05 -6.85 -1.90
CA ASN A 84 -20.61 -6.59 -1.92
C ASN A 84 -20.15 -5.61 -0.83
N LYS A 85 -21.09 -5.07 -0.03
CA LYS A 85 -20.75 -4.30 1.17
C LYS A 85 -19.92 -5.14 2.13
N GLY A 86 -18.91 -4.51 2.74
CA GLY A 86 -17.95 -5.21 3.61
C GLY A 86 -16.91 -6.06 2.88
N LYS A 87 -16.96 -6.16 1.54
CA LYS A 87 -15.90 -6.79 0.74
C LYS A 87 -14.89 -5.75 0.27
N GLU A 88 -13.70 -6.21 -0.07
CA GLU A 88 -12.63 -5.41 -0.65
C GLU A 88 -12.52 -5.68 -2.14
N LEU A 89 -12.77 -4.67 -2.97
CA LEU A 89 -12.45 -4.70 -4.39
C LEU A 89 -10.98 -4.28 -4.55
N VAL A 90 -10.17 -5.13 -5.17
CA VAL A 90 -8.73 -4.93 -5.32
C VAL A 90 -8.36 -4.91 -6.79
N PHE A 91 -7.56 -3.93 -7.20
CA PHE A 91 -6.97 -3.90 -8.54
C PHE A 91 -5.56 -3.32 -8.49
N CYS A 92 -4.72 -3.73 -9.45
CA CYS A 92 -3.38 -3.21 -9.59
C CYS A 92 -3.39 -1.98 -10.48
N TYR A 93 -2.86 -0.86 -9.98
CA TYR A 93 -2.72 0.35 -10.78
C TYR A 93 -1.56 0.18 -11.77
N ARG A 94 -1.89 0.23 -13.06
CA ARG A 94 -0.94 0.02 -14.17
C ARG A 94 -0.76 1.34 -14.92
N GLY A 95 0.39 1.99 -14.72
CA GLY A 95 0.68 3.27 -15.38
C GLY A 95 0.73 3.22 -16.92
N ALA A 96 0.88 2.03 -17.51
CA ALA A 96 0.87 1.83 -18.95
C ALA A 96 -0.54 1.65 -19.56
N ASN A 97 -1.58 1.45 -18.73
CA ASN A 97 -2.94 1.25 -19.20
C ASN A 97 -3.64 2.58 -19.49
N THR A 98 -4.47 2.61 -20.52
CA THR A 98 -5.28 3.79 -20.87
C THR A 98 -6.51 3.96 -19.98
N SER A 99 -6.99 2.89 -19.34
CA SER A 99 -8.07 2.94 -18.36
C SER A 99 -7.52 2.74 -16.96
N PHE A 100 -7.94 3.61 -16.03
CA PHE A 100 -7.57 3.51 -14.62
C PHE A 100 -8.09 2.21 -13.98
N PHE A 101 -9.33 1.83 -14.29
CA PHE A 101 -10.00 0.67 -13.73
C PHE A 101 -10.68 -0.17 -14.81
N SER A 102 -10.74 -1.48 -14.59
CA SER A 102 -11.54 -2.41 -15.39
C SER A 102 -11.89 -3.61 -14.53
N LEU A 103 -13.18 -3.95 -14.47
CA LEU A 103 -13.67 -5.09 -13.69
C LEU A 103 -13.01 -6.43 -14.08
N ASN A 104 -12.61 -6.59 -15.35
CA ASN A 104 -11.91 -7.79 -15.83
C ASN A 104 -10.51 -7.99 -15.21
N ASN A 105 -9.91 -6.91 -14.69
CA ASN A 105 -8.60 -6.92 -14.03
C ASN A 105 -8.76 -6.52 -12.56
N ALA A 106 -9.88 -6.90 -11.95
CA ALA A 106 -10.15 -6.68 -10.53
C ALA A 106 -10.35 -8.03 -9.84
N SER A 107 -10.04 -8.07 -8.56
CA SER A 107 -10.28 -9.19 -7.65
C SER A 107 -11.18 -8.70 -6.53
N VAL A 108 -11.89 -9.61 -5.88
CA VAL A 108 -12.68 -9.29 -4.68
C VAL A 108 -12.24 -10.22 -3.57
N SER A 109 -11.88 -9.62 -2.44
CA SER A 109 -11.55 -10.31 -1.20
C SER A 109 -12.65 -10.11 -0.18
N THR A 110 -13.07 -11.20 0.47
CA THR A 110 -14.06 -11.17 1.54
C THR A 110 -13.67 -12.13 2.65
N TRP A 111 -14.14 -11.88 3.86
CA TRP A 111 -14.10 -12.86 4.92
C TRP A 111 -15.46 -13.53 5.04
N GLU A 112 -15.58 -14.77 4.61
CA GLU A 112 -16.82 -15.54 4.79
C GLU A 112 -16.93 -16.07 6.22
N ASP A 113 -18.17 -16.19 6.70
CA ASP A 113 -18.45 -16.79 8.01
C ASP A 113 -17.81 -18.17 8.15
N SER A 114 -17.30 -18.46 9.35
CA SER A 114 -16.64 -19.72 9.70
C SER A 114 -15.32 -20.04 8.96
N LYS A 115 -14.83 -19.17 8.06
CA LYS A 115 -13.49 -19.33 7.45
C LYS A 115 -12.40 -18.77 8.35
N THR A 116 -11.23 -19.40 8.32
CA THR A 116 -10.04 -18.98 9.09
C THR A 116 -9.09 -18.07 8.29
N LYS A 117 -9.40 -17.83 7.01
CA LYS A 117 -8.66 -16.94 6.10
C LYS A 117 -9.63 -16.28 5.10
N PRO A 118 -9.27 -15.14 4.49
CA PRO A 118 -10.07 -14.51 3.45
C PRO A 118 -10.24 -15.41 2.22
N THR A 119 -11.39 -15.28 1.56
CA THR A 119 -11.63 -15.76 0.20
C THR A 119 -11.28 -14.62 -0.75
N ASN A 120 -10.34 -14.86 -1.66
CA ASN A 120 -9.64 -13.83 -2.44
C ASN A 120 -9.81 -14.04 -3.96
N ASN A 121 -10.86 -14.71 -4.40
CA ASN A 121 -11.03 -15.12 -5.79
C ASN A 121 -12.45 -14.98 -6.33
N GLU A 122 -13.33 -14.22 -5.65
CA GLU A 122 -14.73 -14.07 -6.08
C GLU A 122 -14.87 -13.46 -7.48
N LEU A 123 -13.96 -12.57 -7.87
CA LEU A 123 -13.88 -11.97 -9.21
C LEU A 123 -12.63 -12.45 -9.98
N GLY A 124 -12.03 -13.56 -9.56
CA GLY A 124 -10.72 -14.01 -10.02
C GLY A 124 -9.57 -13.37 -9.24
N THR A 125 -8.33 -13.61 -9.70
CA THR A 125 -7.09 -13.20 -9.01
C THR A 125 -6.25 -12.20 -9.81
N ALA A 126 -6.71 -11.80 -11.00
CA ALA A 126 -5.96 -10.93 -11.92
C ALA A 126 -5.90 -9.46 -11.47
N GLY A 127 -6.65 -9.08 -10.44
CA GLY A 127 -6.62 -7.74 -9.85
C GLY A 127 -5.51 -7.52 -8.84
N TYR A 128 -4.89 -8.56 -8.27
CA TYR A 128 -3.77 -8.36 -7.37
C TYR A 128 -2.51 -7.98 -8.14
N CYS A 129 -1.69 -7.09 -7.59
CA CYS A 129 -0.38 -6.81 -8.19
C CYS A 129 0.53 -8.04 -8.05
N SER A 130 1.24 -8.40 -9.12
CA SER A 130 2.15 -9.54 -9.12
C SER A 130 3.52 -9.17 -9.66
N LEU A 131 4.57 -9.54 -8.92
CA LEU A 131 5.96 -9.39 -9.37
C LEU A 131 6.29 -10.29 -10.57
N SER A 132 5.43 -11.27 -10.87
CA SER A 132 5.58 -12.14 -12.04
C SER A 132 5.09 -11.48 -13.33
N ASN A 133 4.39 -10.34 -13.23
CA ASN A 133 3.84 -9.62 -14.37
C ASN A 133 4.50 -8.25 -14.52
N SER A 134 5.26 -8.08 -15.58
CA SER A 134 5.94 -6.81 -15.88
C SER A 134 4.98 -5.64 -16.13
N ASN A 135 3.71 -5.91 -16.46
CA ASN A 135 2.68 -4.89 -16.66
C ASN A 135 2.07 -4.36 -15.36
N ASP A 136 2.32 -5.01 -14.22
CA ASP A 136 1.80 -4.57 -12.90
C ASP A 136 2.66 -3.48 -12.26
N TYR A 137 3.76 -3.10 -12.92
CA TYR A 137 4.58 -1.97 -12.49
C TYR A 137 4.05 -0.67 -13.08
N THR A 138 3.99 0.37 -12.25
CA THR A 138 3.55 1.71 -12.66
C THR A 138 4.61 2.47 -13.46
N SER A 139 5.86 2.02 -13.41
CA SER A 139 7.00 2.64 -14.08
C SER A 139 7.69 1.68 -15.05
N GLY A 140 8.19 2.19 -16.17
CA GLY A 140 8.95 1.41 -17.15
C GLY A 140 10.29 0.87 -16.65
N ARG A 141 10.74 1.26 -15.45
CA ARG A 141 11.90 0.68 -14.76
C ARG A 141 11.53 -0.48 -13.83
N SER A 142 10.27 -0.91 -13.83
CA SER A 142 9.73 -1.95 -12.94
C SER A 142 10.13 -1.74 -11.47
N ALA A 143 10.11 -0.48 -11.03
CA ALA A 143 10.59 -0.11 -9.71
C ALA A 143 9.48 -0.14 -8.66
N VAL A 144 8.29 0.34 -9.01
CA VAL A 144 7.15 0.49 -8.09
C VAL A 144 5.92 -0.21 -8.64
N MET A 145 5.17 -0.84 -7.74
CA MET A 145 3.82 -1.34 -7.98
C MET A 145 2.88 -0.69 -6.97
N THR A 146 1.63 -0.45 -7.38
CA THR A 146 0.63 0.17 -6.51
C THR A 146 -0.65 -0.66 -6.55
N GLN A 147 -1.01 -1.25 -5.41
CA GLN A 147 -2.27 -1.96 -5.24
C GLN A 147 -3.31 -0.99 -4.69
N VAL A 148 -4.46 -0.91 -5.35
CA VAL A 148 -5.58 -0.08 -4.93
C VAL A 148 -6.69 -0.98 -4.44
N THR A 149 -7.19 -0.69 -3.24
CA THR A 149 -8.31 -1.36 -2.61
C THR A 149 -9.43 -0.36 -2.40
N VAL A 150 -10.66 -0.74 -2.77
CA VAL A 150 -11.88 0.03 -2.55
C VAL A 150 -12.83 -0.80 -1.71
N GLN A 151 -13.35 -0.22 -0.63
CA GLN A 151 -14.31 -0.87 0.24
C GLN A 151 -15.41 0.10 0.67
N PHE A 152 -16.62 -0.41 0.82
CA PHE A 152 -17.69 0.29 1.53
C PHE A 152 -17.88 -0.36 2.89
N VAL A 153 -17.73 0.45 3.93
CA VAL A 153 -17.97 0.02 5.31
C VAL A 153 -19.39 0.41 5.67
N GLU A 154 -20.19 -0.52 6.21
CA GLU A 154 -21.46 -0.15 6.81
C GLU A 154 -21.17 0.66 8.09
N SER A 155 -21.79 1.83 8.21
CA SER A 155 -21.79 2.66 9.43
C SER A 155 -22.62 1.97 10.53
N SER A 156 -22.18 0.80 10.99
CA SER A 156 -22.83 0.02 12.04
C SER A 156 -21.87 -0.35 13.17
N SER A 157 -20.74 0.36 13.30
CA SER A 157 -19.98 0.38 14.55
C SER A 157 -20.60 1.39 15.49
N SER A 158 -21.02 0.93 16.67
CA SER A 158 -21.62 1.67 17.79
C SER A 158 -20.72 2.76 18.42
N SER A 159 -19.80 3.32 17.65
CA SER A 159 -18.84 4.35 18.02
C SER A 159 -18.68 5.44 16.95
N ASP A 160 -19.38 5.35 15.82
CA ASP A 160 -19.50 6.49 14.91
C ASP A 160 -20.45 7.51 15.53
N GLU A 161 -20.02 8.78 15.57
CA GLU A 161 -20.86 9.90 15.98
C GLU A 161 -22.20 9.82 15.24
N ALA A 162 -23.30 9.83 15.99
CA ALA A 162 -24.63 9.79 15.40
C ALA A 162 -24.75 10.93 14.36
N PHE A 163 -25.35 10.64 13.21
CA PHE A 163 -25.63 11.58 12.11
C PHE A 163 -24.46 12.02 11.21
N VAL A 164 -23.29 11.37 11.25
CA VAL A 164 -22.24 11.66 10.25
C VAL A 164 -22.75 11.35 8.83
N GLY A 165 -22.90 12.40 8.03
CA GLY A 165 -23.33 12.33 6.63
C GLY A 165 -24.85 12.42 6.38
N TYR A 166 -25.69 12.44 7.43
CA TYR A 166 -27.15 12.44 7.24
C TYR A 166 -27.61 13.68 6.47
N VAL A 167 -28.42 13.49 5.43
CA VAL A 167 -28.98 14.59 4.63
C VAL A 167 -30.04 15.29 5.48
N THR A 168 -29.75 16.51 5.93
CA THR A 168 -30.72 17.30 6.71
C THR A 168 -31.77 17.92 5.77
N GLY A 169 -33.05 17.76 6.12
CA GLY A 169 -34.16 18.45 5.45
C GLY A 169 -34.88 17.69 4.34
N THR A 170 -34.59 16.40 4.10
CA THR A 170 -35.34 15.58 3.13
C THR A 170 -35.64 14.20 3.72
N ASP A 171 -36.88 13.74 3.61
CA ASP A 171 -37.26 12.37 3.96
C ASP A 171 -36.66 11.40 2.91
N VAL A 172 -35.76 10.51 3.35
CA VAL A 172 -35.02 9.57 2.49
C VAL A 172 -35.94 8.55 1.81
N ASP A 173 -37.07 8.20 2.42
CA ASP A 173 -38.07 7.28 1.87
C ASP A 173 -39.02 7.99 0.90
N ALA A 174 -39.36 9.25 1.18
CA ALA A 174 -40.21 10.06 0.29
C ALA A 174 -39.45 10.59 -0.94
N ALA A 175 -38.14 10.84 -0.82
CA ALA A 175 -37.30 11.41 -1.89
C ALA A 175 -36.38 10.40 -2.59
N LYS A 176 -36.39 9.11 -2.19
CA LYS A 176 -35.46 8.07 -2.68
C LYS A 176 -33.99 8.50 -2.64
N VAL A 177 -33.62 9.27 -1.62
CA VAL A 177 -32.24 9.77 -1.48
C VAL A 177 -31.40 8.67 -0.87
N ILE A 178 -30.34 8.28 -1.57
CA ILE A 178 -29.38 7.26 -1.12
C ILE A 178 -28.71 7.79 0.17
N SER A 179 -28.71 6.96 1.22
CA SER A 179 -27.95 7.25 2.45
C SER A 179 -26.48 7.50 2.11
N PRO A 180 -25.81 8.50 2.72
CA PRO A 180 -24.36 8.68 2.58
C PRO A 180 -23.63 7.34 2.80
N GLU A 181 -22.93 6.86 1.79
CA GLU A 181 -22.12 5.63 1.88
C GLU A 181 -20.64 6.04 1.86
N MET A 182 -19.90 5.62 2.89
CA MET A 182 -18.48 5.93 3.00
C MET A 182 -17.67 4.93 2.19
N ALA A 183 -17.04 5.41 1.11
CA ALA A 183 -16.07 4.65 0.35
C ALA A 183 -14.68 4.90 0.92
N ILE A 184 -13.97 3.85 1.31
CA ILE A 184 -12.56 3.93 1.72
C ILE A 184 -11.72 3.41 0.56
N ILE A 185 -10.81 4.25 0.07
CA ILE A 185 -9.84 3.89 -0.95
C ILE A 185 -8.47 3.85 -0.29
N THR A 186 -7.77 2.73 -0.44
CA THR A 186 -6.41 2.55 0.06
C THR A 186 -5.47 2.22 -1.08
N ALA A 187 -4.43 3.02 -1.27
CA ALA A 187 -3.37 2.77 -2.24
C ALA A 187 -2.08 2.36 -1.51
N VAL A 188 -1.66 1.11 -1.69
CA VAL A 188 -0.41 0.56 -1.16
C VAL A 188 0.61 0.51 -2.28
N SER A 189 1.59 1.40 -2.24
CA SER A 189 2.73 1.37 -3.16
C SER A 189 3.92 0.66 -2.52
N LEU A 190 4.60 -0.20 -3.26
CA LEU A 190 5.80 -0.90 -2.77
C LEU A 190 6.91 -0.92 -3.81
N MET A 191 8.14 -1.09 -3.31
CA MET A 191 9.34 -1.25 -4.13
C MET A 191 10.01 -2.60 -3.82
N PRO A 192 9.64 -3.67 -4.54
CA PRO A 192 10.17 -5.01 -4.26
C PRO A 192 11.69 -5.12 -4.38
N THR A 193 12.30 -4.35 -5.27
CA THR A 193 13.74 -4.42 -5.59
C THR A 193 14.64 -3.98 -4.43
N LEU A 194 14.09 -3.31 -3.42
CA LEU A 194 14.80 -2.91 -2.21
C LEU A 194 14.59 -3.87 -1.04
N SER A 195 13.85 -4.96 -1.25
CA SER A 195 13.65 -6.04 -0.28
C SER A 195 14.47 -7.27 -0.64
N THR A 196 14.75 -8.10 0.36
CA THR A 196 15.32 -9.44 0.19
C THR A 196 14.25 -10.54 0.20
N ALA A 197 12.97 -10.18 0.40
CA ALA A 197 11.86 -11.12 0.39
C ALA A 197 11.67 -11.74 -1.01
N SER A 198 11.25 -13.01 -1.05
CA SER A 198 10.99 -13.70 -2.33
C SER A 198 9.72 -13.18 -3.00
N ASN A 199 9.66 -13.26 -4.33
CA ASN A 199 8.47 -12.87 -5.10
C ASN A 199 7.21 -13.60 -4.62
N ALA A 200 7.33 -14.86 -4.21
CA ALA A 200 6.21 -15.65 -3.68
C ALA A 200 5.67 -15.07 -2.37
N GLN A 201 6.55 -14.62 -1.47
CA GLN A 201 6.14 -14.00 -0.20
C GLN A 201 5.44 -12.66 -0.43
N ILE A 202 6.00 -11.82 -1.30
CA ILE A 202 5.40 -10.51 -1.61
C ILE A 202 4.05 -10.69 -2.31
N ASN A 203 3.97 -11.57 -3.32
CA ASN A 203 2.70 -11.90 -3.98
C ASN A 203 1.67 -12.49 -3.00
N SER A 204 2.10 -13.27 -2.01
CA SER A 204 1.21 -13.79 -0.96
C SER A 204 0.63 -12.67 -0.10
N CYS A 205 1.46 -11.71 0.35
CA CYS A 205 0.98 -10.53 1.07
C CYS A 205 -0.05 -9.73 0.26
N LEU A 206 0.19 -9.54 -1.04
CA LEU A 206 -0.68 -8.73 -1.90
C LEU A 206 -2.02 -9.42 -2.20
N SER A 207 -2.01 -10.75 -2.38
CA SER A 207 -3.17 -11.49 -2.87
C SER A 207 -4.00 -12.18 -1.78
N THR A 208 -3.43 -12.46 -0.61
CA THR A 208 -4.11 -13.29 0.42
C THR A 208 -4.46 -12.52 1.69
N HIS A 209 -3.82 -11.36 1.92
CA HIS A 209 -4.15 -10.48 3.04
C HIS A 209 -5.12 -9.39 2.59
N MET A 210 -6.06 -9.05 3.47
CA MET A 210 -6.96 -7.92 3.28
C MET A 210 -6.27 -6.62 3.70
N THR A 211 -6.73 -5.49 3.18
CA THR A 211 -6.17 -4.16 3.49
C THR A 211 -6.68 -3.65 4.84
N ASN A 212 -7.94 -3.92 5.16
CA ASN A 212 -8.58 -3.63 6.44
C ASN A 212 -9.22 -4.90 7.03
N PRO A 213 -8.39 -5.84 7.53
CA PRO A 213 -8.87 -7.11 8.08
C PRO A 213 -9.74 -6.91 9.33
N THR A 214 -9.50 -5.87 10.13
CA THR A 214 -10.25 -5.60 11.37
C THR A 214 -11.72 -5.26 11.14
N ALA A 215 -12.04 -4.60 10.03
CA ALA A 215 -13.43 -4.32 9.65
C ALA A 215 -14.14 -5.55 9.05
N SER A 216 -13.38 -6.54 8.60
CA SER A 216 -13.89 -7.66 7.78
C SER A 216 -13.97 -8.99 8.53
N ILE A 217 -13.15 -9.20 9.57
CA ILE A 217 -13.11 -10.48 10.31
C ILE A 217 -14.36 -10.65 11.20
N PRO A 218 -15.14 -11.73 11.04
CA PRO A 218 -16.25 -12.06 11.92
C PRO A 218 -15.81 -12.33 13.36
N THR A 219 -16.67 -12.02 14.32
CA THR A 219 -16.40 -12.25 15.75
C THR A 219 -16.30 -13.75 16.07
N GLY A 220 -15.38 -14.12 16.97
CA GLY A 220 -15.23 -15.51 17.44
C GLY A 220 -14.49 -16.47 16.48
N VAL A 221 -13.92 -15.96 15.38
CA VAL A 221 -13.15 -16.78 14.43
C VAL A 221 -11.68 -16.90 14.87
N THR A 222 -11.16 -18.13 14.90
CA THR A 222 -9.73 -18.39 15.01
C THR A 222 -9.06 -18.14 13.67
N VAL A 223 -8.22 -17.11 13.61
CA VAL A 223 -7.55 -16.71 12.37
C VAL A 223 -6.29 -17.54 12.14
N ALA A 224 -6.17 -18.12 10.94
CA ALA A 224 -5.01 -18.88 10.53
C ALA A 224 -3.80 -17.98 10.23
N THR A 225 -2.65 -18.62 10.04
CA THR A 225 -1.41 -17.98 9.60
C THR A 225 -1.17 -18.33 8.14
N ASP A 226 -0.71 -17.37 7.35
CA ASP A 226 -0.20 -17.62 6.02
C ASP A 226 1.08 -18.46 6.11
N SER A 227 1.03 -19.67 5.54
CA SER A 227 2.17 -20.59 5.51
C SER A 227 3.35 -20.08 4.67
N VAL A 228 3.13 -19.13 3.75
CA VAL A 228 4.18 -18.58 2.87
C VAL A 228 4.96 -17.50 3.58
N THR A 229 4.27 -16.60 4.29
CA THR A 229 4.86 -15.42 4.94
C THR A 229 5.04 -15.60 6.44
N SER A 230 4.52 -16.68 7.03
CA SER A 230 4.45 -16.91 8.48
C SER A 230 3.74 -15.78 9.24
N THR A 231 2.87 -15.02 8.56
CA THR A 231 2.15 -13.87 9.12
C THR A 231 0.68 -14.23 9.31
N SER A 232 0.06 -13.80 10.41
CA SER A 232 -1.37 -14.05 10.64
C SER A 232 -2.21 -13.38 9.55
N PHE A 233 -3.30 -14.02 9.09
CA PHE A 233 -4.27 -13.37 8.20
C PHE A 233 -5.03 -12.20 8.87
N ARG A 234 -4.81 -11.95 10.17
CA ARG A 234 -5.23 -10.71 10.84
C ARG A 234 -4.40 -9.50 10.43
N ALA A 235 -3.18 -9.72 9.95
CA ALA A 235 -2.32 -8.66 9.48
C ALA A 235 -2.84 -8.14 8.14
N SER A 236 -2.88 -6.82 8.01
CA SER A 236 -3.14 -6.12 6.75
C SER A 236 -2.05 -6.42 5.72
N VAL A 237 -2.32 -6.11 4.44
CA VAL A 237 -1.30 -6.13 3.38
C VAL A 237 -0.03 -5.38 3.82
N SER A 238 -0.18 -4.17 4.37
CA SER A 238 0.94 -3.36 4.87
C SER A 238 1.72 -4.01 6.00
N GLU A 239 1.03 -4.64 6.96
CA GLU A 239 1.69 -5.34 8.06
C GLU A 239 2.43 -6.60 7.59
N CYS A 240 1.87 -7.32 6.62
CA CYS A 240 2.54 -8.44 5.95
C CYS A 240 3.80 -7.98 5.19
N LEU A 241 3.72 -6.89 4.44
CA LEU A 241 4.90 -6.30 3.77
C LEU A 241 5.95 -5.84 4.79
N SER A 242 5.51 -5.27 5.92
CA SER A 242 6.39 -4.86 7.01
C SER A 242 7.10 -6.04 7.66
N SER A 243 6.43 -7.16 7.89
CA SER A 243 7.04 -8.35 8.50
C SER A 243 8.16 -8.95 7.64
N LEU A 244 8.07 -8.75 6.33
CA LEU A 244 9.05 -9.17 5.34
C LEU A 244 10.14 -8.12 5.05
N ASN A 245 10.14 -6.97 5.73
CA ASN A 245 11.02 -5.84 5.44
C ASN A 245 10.94 -5.38 3.97
N VAL A 246 9.74 -5.38 3.39
CA VAL A 246 9.49 -4.81 2.06
C VAL A 246 9.18 -3.32 2.24
N PRO A 247 9.90 -2.40 1.60
CA PRO A 247 9.54 -0.99 1.64
C PRO A 247 8.19 -0.74 0.97
N TYR A 248 7.28 -0.08 1.68
CA TYR A 248 5.97 0.30 1.19
C TYR A 248 5.53 1.67 1.73
N THR A 249 4.55 2.26 1.07
CA THR A 249 3.82 3.44 1.53
C THR A 249 2.33 3.19 1.35
N THR A 250 1.56 3.38 2.41
CA THR A 250 0.10 3.24 2.38
C THR A 250 -0.53 4.62 2.45
N TYR A 251 -1.44 4.90 1.54
CA TYR A 251 -2.26 6.10 1.54
C TYR A 251 -3.72 5.72 1.60
N VAL A 252 -4.49 6.34 2.50
CA VAL A 252 -5.91 6.04 2.76
C VAL A 252 -6.72 7.32 2.63
N THR A 253 -7.74 7.31 1.78
CA THR A 253 -8.71 8.39 1.65
C THR A 253 -10.12 7.85 1.87
N VAL A 254 -10.95 8.65 2.54
CA VAL A 254 -12.36 8.34 2.78
C VAL A 254 -13.21 9.34 2.01
N TYR A 255 -14.14 8.84 1.21
CA TYR A 255 -15.08 9.64 0.44
C TYR A 255 -16.49 9.41 0.96
N ASN A 256 -17.27 10.50 1.06
CA ASN A 256 -18.69 10.42 1.28
C ASN A 256 -19.42 10.54 -0.06
N LEU A 257 -19.95 9.44 -0.57
CA LEU A 257 -20.70 9.45 -1.81
C LEU A 257 -22.14 9.91 -1.52
N THR A 258 -22.49 11.09 -2.05
CA THR A 258 -23.85 11.63 -1.98
C THR A 258 -24.43 11.69 -3.38
N GLN A 259 -25.70 11.29 -3.54
CA GLN A 259 -26.40 11.46 -4.81
C GLN A 259 -27.06 12.84 -4.82
N SER A 260 -26.57 13.76 -5.66
CA SER A 260 -27.27 15.02 -5.91
C SER A 260 -28.41 14.76 -6.89
N VAL A 261 -29.65 14.98 -6.44
CA VAL A 261 -30.82 14.96 -7.32
C VAL A 261 -30.86 16.28 -8.07
N VAL A 262 -30.13 16.37 -9.18
CA VAL A 262 -30.28 17.51 -10.10
C VAL A 262 -31.56 17.26 -10.88
N GLY A 263 -32.65 17.87 -10.42
CA GLY A 263 -33.93 17.84 -11.11
C GLY A 263 -33.81 18.44 -12.51
N SER A 264 -34.15 17.65 -13.52
CA SER A 264 -34.50 18.11 -14.87
C SER A 264 -35.90 18.71 -14.87
#